data_AF-A0A497P957-F1
#
_entry.id   AF-A0A497P957-F1
#
_cell.length_a   1.000
_cell.length_b   1.000
_cell.length_c   1.000
_cell.angle_alpha   90.00
_cell.angle_beta   90.00
_cell.angle_gamma   90.00
#
_symmetry.space_group_name_H-M   'P 1'
#
loop_
_entity.id
_entity.type
_entity.pdbx_description
1 polymer ?
#
loop_
_entity_poly.entity_id
_entity_poly.type
_entity_poly.pdbx_seq_one_letter_code
_entity_poly.pdbx_strand_id
1 'polypeptide(L)'
;MGRNTAIATLLTFLVVSVAFAVMAPPPSGPAQISDGVGSIPGHRARIVAYTDHAPIKIGSNADFAALGFPGNGTEAKPYVIENLRIVEFTYAIRI
;
A
#
# COMPACT_ATOMS: atom_id res chain seq x y z
N MET A 1 -44.45 -44.14 -15.27
CA MET A 1 -43.86 -42.91 -14.68
C MET A 1 -43.96 -41.80 -15.71
N GLY A 2 -44.89 -40.88 -15.51
CA GLY A 2 -45.41 -39.99 -16.55
C GLY A 2 -44.65 -38.68 -16.65
N ARG A 3 -44.73 -38.06 -17.83
CA ARG A 3 -44.20 -36.75 -18.25
C ARG A 3 -44.13 -35.67 -17.15
N ASN A 4 -45.05 -35.68 -16.19
CA ASN A 4 -45.13 -34.73 -15.08
C ASN A 4 -44.02 -34.90 -14.03
N THR A 5 -43.54 -36.13 -13.78
CA THR A 5 -42.40 -36.40 -12.88
C THR A 5 -41.08 -35.93 -13.50
N ALA A 6 -40.96 -36.01 -14.83
CA ALA A 6 -39.81 -35.51 -15.57
C ALA A 6 -39.74 -33.97 -15.57
N ILE A 7 -40.87 -33.28 -15.70
CA ILE A 7 -40.93 -31.81 -15.62
C ILE A 7 -40.64 -31.34 -14.20
N ALA A 8 -41.20 -31.99 -13.18
CA ALA A 8 -40.96 -31.62 -11.79
C ALA A 8 -39.47 -31.79 -11.40
N THR A 9 -38.81 -32.85 -11.86
CA THR A 9 -37.37 -33.05 -11.64
C THR A 9 -36.52 -32.03 -12.40
N LEU A 10 -36.87 -31.69 -13.64
CA LEU A 10 -36.16 -30.66 -14.39
C LEU A 10 -36.26 -29.28 -13.71
N LEU A 11 -37.45 -28.93 -13.19
CA LEU A 11 -37.68 -27.66 -12.51
C LEU A 11 -36.95 -27.60 -11.16
N THR A 12 -36.87 -28.69 -10.39
CA THR A 12 -36.09 -28.70 -9.16
C THR A 12 -34.59 -28.57 -9.43
N PHE A 13 -34.07 -29.24 -10.46
CA PHE A 13 -32.68 -29.05 -10.88
C PHE A 13 -32.39 -27.61 -11.33
N LEU A 14 -33.32 -26.98 -12.07
CA LEU A 14 -33.19 -25.58 -12.49
C LEU A 14 -33.12 -24.65 -11.27
N VAL A 15 -34.04 -24.78 -10.31
CA VAL A 15 -34.08 -23.93 -9.10
C VAL A 15 -32.82 -24.09 -8.25
N VAL A 16 -32.31 -25.32 -8.09
CA VAL A 16 -31.07 -25.58 -7.34
C VAL A 16 -29.84 -24.99 -8.07
N SER A 17 -29.78 -25.08 -9.39
CA SER A 17 -28.66 -24.54 -10.18
C SER A 17 -28.58 -23.01 -10.14
N VAL A 18 -29.74 -22.32 -10.16
CA VAL A 18 -29.80 -20.87 -10.03
C VAL A 18 -29.40 -20.42 -8.63
N ALA A 19 -29.83 -21.12 -7.58
CA ALA A 19 -29.43 -20.82 -6.20
C ALA A 19 -27.91 -20.97 -5.99
N PHE A 20 -27.26 -21.94 -6.65
CA PHE A 20 -25.82 -22.15 -6.52
C PHE A 20 -24.99 -21.05 -7.22
N ALA A 21 -25.50 -20.47 -8.30
CA ALA A 21 -24.80 -19.41 -9.04
C ALA A 21 -24.75 -18.07 -8.29
N VAL A 22 -25.72 -17.79 -7.41
CA VAL A 22 -25.78 -16.52 -6.64
C VAL A 22 -24.77 -16.50 -5.49
N MET A 23 -24.27 -17.66 -5.04
CA MET A 23 -23.30 -17.78 -3.94
C MET A 23 -21.83 -17.81 -4.39
N ALA A 24 -21.54 -17.60 -5.67
CA ALA A 24 -20.16 -17.43 -6.11
C ALA A 24 -19.56 -16.19 -5.43
N PRO A 25 -18.49 -16.33 -4.61
CA PRO A 25 -17.83 -15.16 -4.05
C PRO A 25 -17.34 -14.26 -5.19
N PRO A 26 -17.41 -12.93 -5.04
CA PRO A 26 -16.93 -12.03 -6.08
C PRO A 26 -15.48 -12.39 -6.45
N PRO A 27 -15.07 -12.23 -7.72
CA PRO A 27 -13.68 -12.41 -8.09
C PRO A 27 -12.86 -11.52 -7.18
N SER A 28 -12.04 -12.15 -6.34
CA SER A 28 -11.12 -11.43 -5.48
C SER A 28 -10.21 -10.65 -6.42
N GLY A 29 -10.26 -9.33 -6.33
CA GLY A 29 -9.35 -8.46 -7.09
C GLY A 29 -7.89 -8.82 -6.84
N PRO A 30 -6.95 -8.25 -7.61
CA PRO A 30 -5.53 -8.56 -7.44
C PRO A 30 -5.14 -8.42 -5.96
N ALA A 31 -4.49 -9.46 -5.44
CA ALA A 31 -4.02 -9.52 -4.06
C ALA A 31 -3.29 -8.22 -3.72
N GLN A 32 -3.81 -7.50 -2.72
CA GLN A 32 -3.11 -6.33 -2.19
C GLN A 32 -1.85 -6.85 -1.50
N ILE A 33 -0.70 -6.54 -2.09
CA ILE A 33 0.62 -6.76 -1.50
C ILE A 33 0.63 -5.92 -0.22
N SER A 34 0.46 -6.58 0.93
CA SER A 34 0.73 -5.95 2.21
C SER A 34 2.24 -5.89 2.35
N ASP A 35 2.85 -4.81 1.86
CA ASP A 35 4.17 -4.42 2.32
C ASP A 35 4.05 -4.35 3.85
N GLY A 36 4.76 -5.24 4.54
CA GLY A 36 4.52 -5.61 5.95
C GLY A 36 4.80 -4.51 6.97
N VAL A 37 4.18 -3.35 6.84
CA VAL A 37 4.02 -2.36 7.89
C VAL A 37 2.58 -2.53 8.38
N GLY A 38 2.42 -3.18 9.54
CA GLY A 38 1.12 -3.37 10.15
C GLY A 38 0.33 -2.06 10.17
N SER A 39 -0.80 -2.03 9.49
CA SER A 39 -1.68 -0.87 9.45
C SER A 39 -2.28 -0.68 10.84
N ILE A 40 -1.69 0.23 11.62
CA ILE A 40 -2.29 0.71 12.87
C ILE A 40 -3.59 1.42 12.49
N PRO A 41 -4.78 0.97 12.96
CA PRO A 41 -6.04 1.64 12.66
C PRO A 41 -5.95 3.13 13.05
N GLY A 42 -6.14 4.01 12.06
CA GLY A 42 -6.02 5.46 12.22
C GLY A 42 -4.79 6.10 11.56
N HIS A 43 -3.78 5.32 11.16
CA HIS A 43 -2.64 5.83 10.41
C HIS A 43 -2.92 5.73 8.92
N ARG A 44 -3.58 6.75 8.35
CA ARG A 44 -3.60 6.91 6.89
C ARG A 44 -2.16 7.10 6.44
N ALA A 45 -1.57 6.09 5.81
CA ALA A 45 -0.34 6.27 5.05
C ALA A 45 -0.63 7.34 4.00
N ARG A 46 -0.23 8.58 4.27
CA ARG A 46 -0.29 9.64 3.28
C ARG A 46 0.69 9.22 2.21
N ILE A 47 0.17 8.73 1.08
CA ILE A 47 0.98 8.48 -0.11
C ILE A 47 1.38 9.87 -0.62
N VAL A 48 2.54 10.34 -0.15
CA VAL A 48 3.19 11.53 -0.67
C VAL A 48 4.12 11.06 -1.77
N ALA A 49 3.91 11.57 -2.98
CA ALA A 49 4.87 11.40 -4.05
C ALA A 49 6.10 12.27 -3.73
N TYR A 50 7.20 11.63 -3.34
CA TYR A 50 8.50 12.28 -3.21
C TYR A 50 9.27 12.13 -4.52
N THR A 51 10.03 13.15 -4.89
CA THR A 51 10.96 13.09 -6.02
C THR A 51 12.26 12.47 -5.54
N ASP A 52 12.77 11.47 -6.26
CA ASP A 52 14.07 10.89 -5.97
C ASP A 52 15.18 11.94 -6.17
N HIS A 53 16.16 11.97 -5.28
CA HIS A 53 17.30 12.88 -5.33
C HIS A 53 18.61 12.08 -5.27
N ALA A 54 19.69 12.66 -5.81
CA ALA A 54 21.03 12.16 -5.57
C ALA A 54 21.35 12.17 -4.06
N PRO A 55 22.31 11.36 -3.57
CA PRO A 55 22.71 11.40 -2.16
C PRO A 55 23.04 12.82 -1.71
N ILE A 56 22.43 13.25 -0.60
CA ILE A 56 22.68 14.55 0.00
C ILE A 56 23.96 14.45 0.84
N LYS A 57 25.00 15.20 0.47
CA LYS A 57 26.25 15.29 1.23
C LYS A 57 26.26 16.59 2.03
N ILE A 58 26.45 16.48 3.35
CA ILE A 58 26.68 17.61 4.25
C ILE A 58 28.14 17.59 4.68
N GLY A 59 28.91 18.61 4.28
CA GLY A 59 30.30 18.82 4.68
C GLY A 59 30.50 20.00 5.64
N SER A 60 29.54 20.92 5.71
CA SER A 60 29.58 22.10 6.58
C SER A 60 28.19 22.64 6.93
N ASN A 61 28.13 23.58 7.87
CA ASN A 61 26.88 24.24 8.25
C ASN A 61 26.24 25.02 7.08
N ALA A 62 27.05 25.50 6.13
CA ALA A 62 26.56 26.24 4.98
C ALA A 62 25.69 25.37 4.05
N ASP A 63 25.92 24.05 4.06
CA ASP A 63 25.20 23.12 3.18
C ASP A 63 23.73 22.99 3.58
N PHE A 64 23.41 23.07 4.87
CA PHE A 64 22.01 23.01 5.33
C PHE A 64 21.18 24.17 4.76
N ALA A 65 21.75 25.37 4.76
CA ALA A 65 21.10 26.55 4.19
C ALA A 65 21.01 26.46 2.66
N ALA A 66 22.07 25.97 2.00
CA ALA A 66 22.09 25.80 0.55
C ALA A 66 21.06 24.77 0.05
N LEU A 67 20.80 23.72 0.84
CA LEU A 67 19.78 22.71 0.58
C LEU A 67 18.35 23.17 0.93
N GLY A 68 18.22 24.35 1.55
CA GLY A 68 16.93 24.95 1.87
C GLY A 68 16.25 24.36 3.10
N PHE A 69 16.98 23.68 4.00
CA PHE A 69 16.39 23.22 5.25
C PHE A 69 16.01 24.42 6.13
N PRO A 70 14.78 24.47 6.66
CA PRO A 70 14.34 25.57 7.52
C PRO A 70 15.15 25.62 8.82
N GLY A 71 15.30 26.82 9.37
CA GLY A 71 16.14 27.09 10.55
C GLY A 71 17.38 27.90 10.21
N ASN A 72 18.24 28.16 11.19
CA ASN A 72 19.50 28.88 11.00
C ASN A 72 20.71 28.26 11.73
N GLY A 73 20.54 27.06 12.29
CA GLY A 73 21.61 26.32 12.95
C GLY A 73 21.96 26.79 14.37
N THR A 74 21.19 27.74 14.94
CA THR A 74 21.34 28.13 16.35
C THR A 74 20.56 27.19 17.26
N GLU A 75 20.89 27.14 18.55
CA GLU A 75 20.15 26.34 19.53
C GLU A 75 18.65 26.68 19.56
N ALA A 76 18.31 27.97 19.44
CA ALA A 76 16.93 28.43 19.41
C ALA A 76 16.21 28.12 18.08
N LYS A 77 16.95 27.89 16.99
CA LYS A 77 16.42 27.66 15.63
C LYS A 77 17.31 26.66 14.86
N PRO A 78 17.34 25.38 15.28
CA PRO A 78 18.13 24.36 14.61
C PRO A 78 17.62 24.13 13.18
N TYR A 79 18.48 23.59 12.31
CA TYR A 79 18.04 23.14 11.00
C TYR A 79 17.11 21.93 11.14
N VAL A 80 15.93 21.98 10.51
CA VAL A 80 14.97 20.87 10.52
C VAL A 80 15.05 20.13 9.19
N ILE A 81 15.44 18.85 9.26
CA ILE A 81 15.55 17.96 8.10
C ILE A 81 14.25 17.16 8.01
N GLU A 82 13.42 17.49 7.03
CA GLU A 82 12.09 16.91 6.86
C GLU A 82 11.72 16.74 5.38
N ASN A 83 10.60 16.05 5.12
CA ASN A 83 10.07 15.80 3.78
C ASN A 83 11.05 15.06 2.84
N LEU A 84 11.94 14.24 3.41
CA LEU A 84 12.85 13.36 2.66
C LEU A 84 12.34 11.92 2.68
N ARG A 85 12.41 11.26 1.52
CA ARG A 85 12.27 9.81 1.42
C ARG A 85 13.65 9.19 1.54
N ILE A 86 13.90 8.49 2.64
CA ILE A 86 15.14 7.73 2.82
C ILE A 86 14.96 6.38 2.12
N VAL A 87 15.73 6.17 1.04
CA VAL A 87 15.77 4.89 0.32
C VAL A 87 17.04 4.15 0.70
N GLU A 88 16.89 2.92 1.19
CA GLU A 88 18.02 2.02 1.38
C GLU A 88 18.27 1.28 0.07
N PHE A 89 19.44 1.47 -0.53
CA PHE A 89 19.91 0.55 -1.56
C PHE A 89 20.51 -0.65 -0.83
N THR A 90 19.74 -1.73 -0.71
CA THR A 90 20.21 -2.99 -0.12
C THR A 90 21.44 -3.49 -0.88
N TYR A 91 22.63 -3.17 -0.37
CA TYR A 91 23.79 -4.04 -0.49
C TYR A 91 23.88 -4.72 0.87
N ALA A 92 23.48 -5.99 0.94
CA ALA A 92 23.60 -6.77 2.16
C ALA A 92 25.02 -6.57 2.73
N ILE A 93 25.11 -6.03 3.95
CA ILE A 93 26.37 -5.94 4.67
C ILE A 93 26.82 -7.39 4.89
N ARG A 94 27.84 -7.83 4.14
CA ARG A 94 28.58 -9.04 4.47
C ARG A 94 29.59 -8.65 5.55
N ILE A 95 29.25 -8.98 6.80
CA ILE A 95 30.23 -9.12 7.89
C ILE A 95 31.06 -10.39 7.70
#